data_AF-A0A530C4B2-F1
#
_entry.id   AF-A0A530C4B2-F1
#
_cell.length_a   1.000
_cell.length_b   1.000
_cell.length_c   1.000
_cell.angle_alpha   90.00
_cell.angle_beta   90.00
_cell.angle_gamma   90.00
#
_symmetry.space_group_name_H-M   'P 1'
#
loop_
_entity.id
_entity.type
_entity.pdbx_description
1 polymer ?
#
loop_
_entity_poly.entity_id
_entity_poly.type
_entity_poly.pdbx_seq_one_letter_code
_entity_poly.pdbx_strand_id
1 'polypeptide(L)'
;MAGETNVSVAEIEAGSYDAFALEDLKSARDKLKGARIVIDDRPKLAVEQMRDRCVAMKRRHGLGFAVVDHVRLVRTFNKSTNKFDRIEHVTGEFKALAKDLGIAFIVLSQVTRSSQRRDDPFPNLTDLDGGG
;
A
#
# COMPACT_ATOMS: atom_id res chain seq x y z
N MET A 1 -9.65 10.74 -6.81
CA MET A 1 -10.98 11.24 -7.19
C MET A 1 -11.64 11.90 -5.99
N ALA A 2 -12.19 11.18 -5.00
CA ALA A 2 -12.78 11.81 -3.80
C ALA A 2 -11.81 12.67 -2.94
N GLY A 3 -10.50 12.39 -2.96
CA GLY A 3 -9.51 13.24 -2.28
C GLY A 3 -9.11 14.51 -3.06
N GLU A 4 -9.52 14.64 -4.33
CA GLU A 4 -9.23 15.79 -5.20
C GLU A 4 -10.49 16.59 -5.55
N THR A 5 -11.67 16.05 -5.28
CA THR A 5 -12.98 16.66 -5.51
C THR A 5 -13.72 16.74 -4.20
N ASN A 6 -14.51 17.79 -3.95
CA ASN A 6 -15.31 17.92 -2.73
C ASN A 6 -16.55 16.99 -2.70
N VAL A 7 -16.47 15.85 -3.42
CA VAL A 7 -17.52 14.85 -3.62
C VAL A 7 -17.12 13.60 -2.86
N SER A 8 -17.99 13.12 -1.98
CA SER A 8 -17.70 11.92 -1.19
C SER A 8 -17.71 10.65 -2.05
N VAL A 9 -17.01 9.62 -1.58
CA VAL A 9 -17.02 8.29 -2.23
C VAL A 9 -18.45 7.73 -2.31
N ALA A 10 -19.24 7.93 -1.26
CA ALA A 10 -20.62 7.45 -1.20
C ALA A 10 -21.50 8.09 -2.28
N GLU A 11 -21.35 9.40 -2.51
CA GLU A 11 -22.08 10.12 -3.57
C GLU A 11 -21.65 9.64 -4.95
N ILE A 12 -20.35 9.39 -5.16
CA ILE A 12 -19.82 8.85 -6.42
C ILE A 12 -20.39 7.45 -6.69
N GLU A 13 -20.37 6.57 -5.70
CA GLU A 13 -20.88 5.19 -5.81
C GLU A 13 -22.40 5.14 -6.03
N ALA A 14 -23.15 6.02 -5.35
CA ALA A 14 -24.60 6.12 -5.49
C ALA A 14 -25.04 6.86 -6.76
N GLY A 15 -24.12 7.54 -7.46
CA GLY A 15 -24.45 8.40 -8.60
C GLY A 15 -25.19 9.68 -8.22
N SER A 16 -25.16 10.06 -6.93
CA SER A 16 -25.90 11.21 -6.38
C SER A 16 -25.02 12.46 -6.34
N TYR A 17 -24.62 12.95 -7.51
CA TYR A 17 -23.83 14.17 -7.68
C TYR A 17 -24.41 15.04 -8.79
N ASP A 18 -24.24 16.36 -8.67
CA ASP A 18 -24.74 17.31 -9.66
C ASP A 18 -23.82 17.46 -10.87
N ALA A 19 -24.23 18.29 -11.83
CA ALA A 19 -23.46 18.54 -13.03
C ALA A 19 -22.10 19.19 -12.76
N PHE A 20 -21.98 20.03 -11.73
CA PHE A 20 -20.74 20.70 -11.34
C PHE A 20 -19.75 19.69 -10.74
N ALA A 21 -20.22 18.83 -9.83
CA ALA A 21 -19.46 17.73 -9.26
C ALA A 21 -18.98 16.73 -10.33
N LEU A 22 -19.81 16.46 -11.34
CA LEU A 22 -19.42 15.63 -12.48
C LEU A 22 -18.28 16.26 -13.30
N GLU A 23 -18.27 17.57 -13.46
CA GLU A 23 -17.21 18.30 -14.16
C GLU A 23 -15.89 18.26 -13.37
N ASP A 24 -15.96 18.45 -12.05
CA ASP A 24 -14.82 18.29 -11.14
C ASP A 24 -14.25 16.86 -11.19
N LEU A 25 -15.10 15.83 -11.18
CA LEU A 25 -14.69 14.43 -11.30
C LEU A 25 -14.00 14.14 -12.62
N LYS A 26 -14.50 14.70 -13.74
CA LYS A 26 -13.86 14.57 -15.06
C LYS A 26 -12.48 15.25 -15.06
N SER A 27 -12.37 16.44 -14.48
CA SER A 27 -11.11 17.16 -14.34
C SER A 27 -10.08 16.37 -13.52
N ALA A 28 -10.48 15.82 -12.37
CA ALA A 28 -9.62 14.96 -11.54
C ALA A 28 -9.20 13.68 -12.27
N ARG A 29 -10.13 13.04 -13.00
CA ARG A 29 -9.81 11.88 -13.85
C ARG A 29 -8.75 12.24 -14.90
N ASP A 30 -8.89 13.38 -15.57
CA ASP A 30 -7.97 13.77 -16.63
C ASP A 30 -6.57 14.08 -16.09
N LYS A 31 -6.47 14.68 -14.88
CA LYS A 31 -5.20 14.80 -14.15
C LYS A 31 -4.58 13.43 -13.84
N LEU A 32 -5.38 12.50 -13.32
CA LEU A 32 -4.92 11.14 -13.00
C LEU A 32 -4.53 10.32 -14.23
N LYS A 33 -5.17 10.53 -15.37
CA LYS A 33 -4.88 9.83 -16.63
C LYS A 33 -3.44 10.09 -17.11
N GLY A 34 -2.87 11.25 -16.77
CA GLY A 34 -1.48 11.59 -17.05
C GLY A 34 -0.48 11.06 -16.00
N ALA A 35 -0.96 10.55 -14.87
CA ALA A 35 -0.10 10.11 -13.78
C ALA A 35 0.59 8.78 -14.14
N ARG A 36 1.90 8.68 -13.85
CA ARG A 36 2.70 7.46 -14.04
C ARG A 36 2.53 6.51 -12.86
N ILE A 37 1.30 6.11 -12.59
CA ILE A 37 0.94 5.18 -11.50
C ILE A 37 0.47 3.87 -12.13
N VAL A 38 0.99 2.75 -11.64
CA VAL A 38 0.57 1.41 -12.03
C VAL A 38 0.08 0.68 -10.79
N ILE A 39 -1.08 0.05 -10.91
CA ILE A 39 -1.70 -0.75 -9.85
C ILE A 39 -1.60 -2.23 -10.26
N ASP A 40 -1.09 -3.06 -9.35
CA ASP A 40 -1.10 -4.52 -9.47
C ASP A 40 -1.96 -5.07 -8.32
N ASP A 41 -3.16 -5.53 -8.65
CA ASP A 41 -4.20 -5.97 -7.72
C ASP A 41 -4.16 -7.48 -7.43
N ARG A 42 -3.13 -8.18 -7.91
CA ARG A 42 -3.03 -9.63 -7.74
C ARG A 42 -2.87 -10.00 -6.26
N PRO A 43 -3.68 -10.92 -5.74
CA PRO A 43 -3.63 -11.29 -4.33
C PRO A 43 -2.42 -12.18 -4.01
N LYS A 44 -1.96 -12.10 -2.76
CA LYS A 44 -1.00 -13.07 -2.14
C LYS A 44 0.33 -13.22 -2.86
N LEU A 45 0.90 -12.13 -3.38
CA LEU A 45 2.23 -12.13 -3.98
C LEU A 45 3.32 -12.38 -2.92
N ALA A 46 4.32 -13.19 -3.28
CA ALA A 46 5.58 -13.27 -2.55
C ALA A 46 6.52 -12.12 -2.94
N VAL A 47 7.50 -11.80 -2.09
CA VAL A 47 8.41 -10.66 -2.32
C VAL A 47 9.22 -10.83 -3.61
N GLU A 48 9.63 -12.05 -3.96
CA GLU A 48 10.34 -12.33 -5.21
C GLU A 48 9.47 -12.05 -6.44
N GLN A 49 8.19 -12.36 -6.36
CA GLN A 49 7.27 -12.08 -7.45
C GLN A 49 7.02 -10.56 -7.59
N MET A 50 7.09 -9.80 -6.50
CA MET A 50 7.05 -8.33 -6.54
C MET A 50 8.35 -7.76 -7.11
N ARG A 51 9.50 -8.35 -6.76
CA ARG A 51 10.82 -7.99 -7.31
C ARG A 51 10.82 -8.08 -8.83
N ASP A 52 10.41 -9.21 -9.40
CA ASP A 52 10.41 -9.43 -10.85
C ASP A 52 9.60 -8.35 -11.59
N ARG A 53 8.44 -8.01 -11.02
CA ARG A 53 7.57 -6.94 -11.55
C ARG A 53 8.20 -5.57 -11.44
N CYS A 54 8.78 -5.23 -10.29
CA CYS A 54 9.46 -3.94 -10.09
C CYS A 54 10.67 -3.79 -11.02
N VAL A 55 11.44 -4.86 -11.23
CA VAL A 55 12.56 -4.90 -12.20
C VAL A 55 12.04 -4.66 -13.62
N ALA A 56 11.00 -5.38 -14.03
CA ALA A 56 10.41 -5.22 -15.36
C ALA A 56 9.88 -3.80 -15.58
N MET A 57 9.19 -3.25 -14.58
CA MET A 57 8.65 -1.88 -14.61
C MET A 57 9.78 -0.84 -14.69
N LYS A 58 10.79 -0.96 -13.82
CA LYS A 58 11.93 -0.05 -13.80
C LYS A 58 12.68 -0.05 -15.13
N ARG A 59 12.87 -1.22 -15.74
CA ARG A 59 13.54 -1.36 -17.05
C ARG A 59 12.74 -0.75 -18.20
N ARG A 60 11.42 -0.93 -18.23
CA ARG A 60 10.57 -0.49 -19.35
C ARG A 60 10.14 0.98 -19.26
N HIS A 61 9.86 1.46 -18.05
CA HIS A 61 9.17 2.74 -17.84
C HIS A 61 9.84 3.63 -16.78
N GLY A 62 10.87 3.13 -16.10
CA GLY A 62 11.38 3.74 -14.87
C GLY A 62 10.48 3.42 -13.67
N LEU A 63 11.07 3.50 -12.47
CA LEU A 63 10.35 3.31 -11.21
C LEU A 63 11.08 4.13 -10.13
N GLY A 64 10.35 5.04 -9.48
CA GLY A 64 10.91 5.90 -8.42
C GLY A 64 10.58 5.40 -7.01
N PHE A 65 9.40 4.80 -6.83
CA PHE A 65 8.97 4.21 -5.58
C PHE A 65 7.92 3.12 -5.81
N ALA A 66 7.70 2.29 -4.80
CA ALA A 66 6.63 1.30 -4.76
C ALA A 66 5.86 1.39 -3.43
N VAL A 67 4.56 1.14 -3.49
CA VAL A 67 3.68 1.06 -2.30
C VAL A 67 3.13 -0.35 -2.19
N VAL A 68 3.15 -0.92 -0.99
CA VAL A 68 2.63 -2.26 -0.70
C VAL A 68 1.55 -2.16 0.37
N ASP A 69 0.31 -2.44 -0.01
CA ASP A 69 -0.84 -2.60 0.89
C ASP A 69 -1.23 -4.08 0.97
N HIS A 70 -0.88 -4.82 2.03
CA HIS A 70 -0.06 -4.48 3.18
C HIS A 70 0.79 -5.70 3.57
N VAL A 71 1.79 -5.50 4.44
CA VAL A 71 2.82 -6.51 4.78
C VAL A 71 2.26 -7.89 5.15
N ARG A 72 1.05 -7.94 5.72
CA ARG A 72 0.43 -9.20 6.17
C ARG A 72 -0.14 -10.06 5.04
N LEU A 73 -0.35 -9.52 3.85
CA LEU A 73 -0.82 -10.27 2.68
C LEU A 73 0.32 -10.84 1.84
N VAL A 74 1.57 -10.50 2.17
CA VAL A 74 2.77 -11.02 1.49
C VAL A 74 2.94 -12.50 1.81
N ARG A 75 3.04 -13.32 0.77
CA ARG A 75 3.24 -14.76 0.94
C ARG A 75 4.70 -15.04 1.34
N THR A 76 4.90 -15.73 2.45
CA THR A 76 6.21 -16.24 2.87
C THR A 76 6.26 -17.75 2.68
N PHE A 77 7.37 -18.28 2.18
CA PHE A 77 7.56 -19.73 2.00
C PHE A 77 7.89 -20.45 3.32
N ASN A 78 8.40 -19.71 4.31
CA ASN A 78 8.62 -20.23 5.66
C ASN A 78 7.32 -20.24 6.45
N LYS A 79 6.97 -21.41 7.01
CA LYS A 79 6.01 -21.55 8.11
C LYS A 79 6.67 -21.05 9.41
N SER A 80 7.00 -19.76 9.51
CA SER A 80 7.30 -19.21 10.82
C SER A 80 6.03 -19.27 11.67
N THR A 81 6.13 -19.85 12.85
CA THR A 81 5.05 -19.88 13.85
C THR A 81 4.85 -18.53 14.51
N ASN A 82 5.86 -17.65 14.50
CA ASN A 82 5.80 -16.34 15.10
C ASN A 82 5.51 -15.24 14.06
N LYS A 83 4.48 -14.46 14.33
CA LYS A 83 4.04 -13.35 13.48
C LYS A 83 5.09 -12.23 13.41
N PHE A 84 5.88 -12.02 14.46
CA PHE A 84 6.94 -11.01 14.49
C PHE A 84 8.08 -11.34 13.57
N ASP A 85 8.63 -12.54 13.71
CA ASP A 85 9.70 -13.04 12.85
C ASP A 85 9.30 -12.96 11.38
N ARG A 86 8.02 -13.19 11.07
CA ARG A 86 7.48 -13.02 9.72
C ARG A 86 7.51 -11.55 9.25
N ILE A 87 7.08 -10.59 10.07
CA ILE A 87 7.09 -9.17 9.72
C ILE A 87 8.53 -8.67 9.58
N GLU A 88 9.41 -9.05 10.51
CA GLU A 88 10.83 -8.70 10.47
C GLU A 88 11.49 -9.26 9.20
N HIS A 89 11.22 -10.53 8.87
CA HIS A 89 11.70 -11.14 7.64
C HIS A 89 11.23 -10.40 6.39
N VAL A 90 9.91 -10.17 6.26
CA VAL A 90 9.34 -9.51 5.07
C VAL A 90 9.85 -8.06 4.94
N THR A 91 9.95 -7.32 6.04
CA THR A 91 10.49 -5.95 6.01
C THR A 91 11.97 -5.93 5.64
N GLY A 92 12.75 -6.91 6.11
CA GLY A 92 14.13 -7.14 5.68
C GLY A 92 14.26 -7.39 4.18
N GLU A 93 13.40 -8.24 3.60
CA GLU A 93 13.38 -8.51 2.17
C GLU A 93 13.02 -7.26 1.35
N PHE A 94 12.04 -6.46 1.78
CA PHE A 94 11.74 -5.18 1.14
C PHE A 94 12.88 -4.18 1.26
N LYS A 95 13.61 -4.16 2.38
CA LYS A 95 14.79 -3.30 2.54
C LYS A 95 15.92 -3.69 1.58
N ALA A 96 16.15 -5.00 1.41
CA ALA A 96 17.10 -5.51 0.43
C ALA A 96 16.65 -5.13 -1.00
N LEU A 97 15.38 -5.37 -1.34
CA LEU A 97 14.81 -5.04 -2.64
C LEU A 97 14.91 -3.53 -2.95
N ALA A 98 14.65 -2.67 -1.97
CA ALA A 98 14.78 -1.22 -2.10
C ALA A 98 16.21 -0.80 -2.45
N LYS A 99 17.21 -1.41 -1.80
CA LYS A 99 18.64 -1.16 -2.09
C LYS A 99 19.02 -1.68 -3.47
N ASP A 100 18.63 -2.91 -3.81
CA ASP A 100 18.95 -3.54 -5.09
C ASP A 100 18.38 -2.75 -6.26
N LEU A 101 17.14 -2.28 -6.12
CA LEU A 101 16.48 -1.48 -7.14
C LEU A 101 16.87 -0.02 -7.08
N GLY A 102 17.43 0.50 -5.99
CA GLY A 102 17.66 1.93 -5.79
C GLY A 102 16.35 2.74 -5.89
N ILE A 103 15.30 2.30 -5.20
CA ILE A 103 13.99 2.98 -5.12
C ILE A 103 13.47 2.99 -3.67
N ALA A 104 12.53 3.88 -3.37
CA ALA A 104 11.84 3.87 -2.08
C ALA A 104 10.69 2.83 -2.05
N PHE A 105 10.51 2.17 -0.91
CA PHE A 105 9.34 1.32 -0.65
C PHE A 105 8.55 1.91 0.53
N ILE A 106 7.24 2.07 0.34
CA ILE A 106 6.28 2.38 1.40
C ILE A 106 5.46 1.13 1.64
N VAL A 107 5.61 0.51 2.81
CA VAL A 107 4.92 -0.74 3.15
C VAL A 107 3.93 -0.46 4.27
N LEU A 108 2.66 -0.71 4.01
CA LEU A 108 1.62 -0.53 5.02
C LEU A 108 1.65 -1.70 6.01
N SER A 109 1.47 -1.38 7.28
CA SER A 109 1.20 -2.34 8.35
C SER A 109 -0.03 -1.86 9.11
N GLN A 110 -0.89 -2.78 9.53
CA GLN A 110 -2.03 -2.42 10.38
C GLN A 110 -1.64 -2.65 11.84
N VAL A 111 -2.06 -1.78 12.75
CA VAL A 111 -1.91 -2.00 14.19
C VAL A 111 -2.81 -3.14 14.69
N THR A 112 -2.47 -3.73 15.83
CA THR A 112 -3.30 -4.73 16.51
C THR A 112 -4.55 -4.09 17.11
N ARG A 113 -5.63 -4.86 17.32
CA ARG A 113 -6.84 -4.35 18.00
C ARG A 113 -6.60 -4.02 19.47
N SER A 114 -5.56 -4.58 20.08
CA SER A 114 -5.19 -4.30 21.48
C SER A 114 -4.69 -2.88 21.67
N SER A 115 -4.03 -2.28 20.68
CA SER A 115 -3.58 -0.88 20.76
C SER A 115 -4.73 0.11 20.84
N GLN A 116 -5.91 -0.25 20.29
CA GLN A 116 -7.12 0.57 20.30
C GLN A 116 -7.87 0.55 21.64
N ARG A 117 -7.48 -0.33 22.57
CA ARG A 117 -8.13 -0.48 23.89
C ARG A 117 -7.37 0.23 25.01
N ARG A 118 -6.24 0.86 24.71
CA ARG A 118 -5.47 1.66 25.69
C ARG A 118 -6.17 2.99 25.93
N ASP A 119 -6.02 3.51 27.15
CA ASP A 119 -6.47 4.86 27.51
C ASP A 119 -5.80 5.93 26.65
N ASP A 120 -4.56 5.66 26.21
CA ASP A 120 -3.89 6.40 25.15
C ASP A 120 -3.94 5.62 23.82
N PRO A 121 -4.80 6.03 22.86
CA PRO A 121 -4.95 5.36 21.58
C PRO A 121 -3.88 5.75 20.54
N PHE A 122 -2.86 6.53 20.92
CA PHE A 122 -1.77 6.83 19.98
C PHE A 122 -0.99 5.55 19.60
N PRO A 123 -0.74 5.32 18.30
CA PRO A 123 0.08 4.21 17.85
C PRO A 123 1.53 4.32 18.36
N ASN A 124 2.10 3.21 18.82
CA ASN A 124 3.51 3.13 19.21
C ASN A 124 4.21 1.95 18.51
N LEU A 125 5.55 1.92 18.56
CA LEU A 125 6.37 0.89 17.89
C LEU A 125 6.01 -0.53 18.35
N THR A 126 5.66 -0.70 19.63
CA THR A 126 5.24 -1.99 20.18
C THR A 126 3.95 -2.53 19.56
N ASP A 127 3.13 -1.69 18.92
CA ASP A 127 1.93 -2.14 18.20
C ASP A 127 2.25 -2.88 16.89
N LEU A 128 3.47 -2.71 16.37
CA LEU A 128 3.99 -3.42 15.20
C LEU A 128 4.74 -4.71 15.61
N ASP A 129 5.46 -4.63 16.73
CA ASP A 129 6.23 -5.72 17.35
C ASP A 129 5.38 -6.69 18.18
N GLY A 130 4.08 -6.41 18.26
CA GLY A 130 3.03 -7.17 18.95
C GLY A 130 3.46 -7.92 20.20
N GLY A 131 4.27 -7.22 21.01
CA GLY A 131 4.40 -7.47 22.42
C GLY A 131 3.04 -7.25 23.07
N GLY A 132 2.40 -8.37 23.39
CA GLY A 132 1.17 -8.51 24.16
C GLY A 132 1.02 -9.98 24.54
#